data_AF-A0A1S9M6Y5-F1
#
_entry.id   AF-A0A1S9M6Y5-F1
#
_cell.length_a   1.000
_cell.length_b   1.000
_cell.length_c   1.000
_cell.angle_alpha   90.00
_cell.angle_beta   90.00
_cell.angle_gamma   90.00
#
_symmetry.space_group_name_H-M   'P 1'
#
loop_
_entity.id
_entity.type
_entity.pdbx_description
1 polymer ?
#
loop_
_entity_poly.entity_id
_entity_poly.type
_entity_poly.pdbx_seq_one_letter_code
_entity_poly.pdbx_strand_id
1 'polypeptide(L)'
;MVTAGLVERTPRPGDRRAANLSLTQSGTEILAAWQAANDRRLGQALERLPESYRNAIENAVPALAALAALLEADDEAQNRDQAGQNGTRP
;
A
#
# COMPACT_ATOMS: atom_id res chain seq x y z
N MET A 1 5.21 -7.95 11.13
CA MET A 1 5.33 -8.34 9.70
C MET A 1 6.73 -8.87 9.37
N VAL A 2 7.81 -8.09 9.49
CA VAL A 2 9.19 -8.60 9.30
C VAL A 2 9.55 -9.67 10.33
N THR A 3 9.19 -9.49 11.61
CA THR A 3 9.42 -10.45 12.70
C THR A 3 8.59 -11.75 12.60
N ALA A 4 7.61 -11.79 11.69
CA ALA A 4 6.74 -12.95 11.48
C ALA A 4 7.17 -13.80 10.26
N GLY A 5 8.27 -13.45 9.59
CA GLY A 5 8.76 -14.17 8.40
C GLY A 5 7.90 -13.97 7.15
N LEU A 6 6.99 -13.00 7.15
CA LEU A 6 6.04 -12.75 6.07
C LEU A 6 6.58 -11.79 5.02
N VAL A 7 7.69 -11.11 5.34
CA VAL A 7 8.32 -10.13 4.46
C VAL A 7 9.83 -10.23 4.60
N GLU A 8 10.50 -10.46 3.49
CA GLU A 8 11.95 -10.37 3.34
C GLU A 8 12.34 -8.93 3.09
N ARG A 9 13.37 -8.46 3.82
CA ARG A 9 13.87 -7.10 3.72
C ARG A 9 15.23 -7.13 3.04
N THR A 10 15.29 -6.66 1.80
CA THR A 10 16.53 -6.57 1.03
C THR A 10 17.07 -5.14 1.10
N PRO A 11 18.31 -4.92 1.60
CA PRO A 11 18.94 -3.60 1.61
C PRO A 11 19.07 -3.07 0.17
N ARG A 12 18.70 -1.81 -0.07
CA ARG A 12 18.94 -1.17 -1.36
C ARG A 12 20.42 -0.70 -1.42
N PRO A 13 21.21 -1.12 -2.43
CA PRO A 13 22.56 -0.58 -2.59
C PRO A 13 22.48 0.93 -2.84
N GLY A 14 23.15 1.73 -2.01
CA GLY A 14 23.22 3.20 -2.15
C GLY A 14 22.32 4.01 -1.22
N ASP A 15 21.34 3.38 -0.54
CA ASP A 15 20.50 4.08 0.43
C ASP A 15 20.19 3.19 1.64
N ARG A 16 20.67 3.58 2.81
CA ARG A 16 20.44 2.85 4.08
C ARG A 16 19.06 3.11 4.68
N ARG A 17 18.31 4.08 4.15
CA ARG A 17 16.96 4.43 4.60
C ARG A 17 15.87 3.68 3.81
N ALA A 18 16.14 3.35 2.55
CA ALA A 18 15.25 2.52 1.74
C ALA A 18 15.57 1.03 1.88
N ALA A 19 14.55 0.23 2.19
CA ALA A 19 14.64 -1.22 2.14
C ALA A 19 13.56 -1.75 1.21
N ASN A 20 13.93 -2.66 0.30
CA ASN A 20 12.95 -3.36 -0.51
C ASN A 20 12.31 -4.42 0.38
N LEU A 21 10.99 -4.39 0.52
CA LEU A 21 10.23 -5.44 1.20
C LEU A 21 9.60 -6.33 0.14
N SER A 22 9.95 -7.62 0.15
CA SER A 22 9.36 -8.63 -0.71
C SER A 22 8.58 -9.63 0.14
N LEU A 23 7.34 -9.94 -0.23
CA LEU A 23 6.54 -10.95 0.48
C LEU A 23 7.20 -12.33 0.33
N THR A 24 7.27 -13.09 1.41
CA THR A 24 7.62 -14.51 1.36
C THR A 24 6.42 -15.33 0.89
N GLN A 25 6.60 -16.59 0.51
CA GLN A 25 5.48 -17.44 0.10
C GLN A 25 4.41 -17.59 1.21
N SER A 26 4.83 -17.81 2.46
CA SER A 26 3.91 -17.80 3.61
C SER A 26 3.27 -16.43 3.84
N GLY A 27 3.97 -15.35 3.53
CA GLY A 27 3.44 -13.99 3.53
C GLY A 27 2.31 -13.79 2.52
N THR A 28 2.48 -14.31 1.30
CA THR A 28 1.47 -14.27 0.25
C THR A 28 0.23 -15.07 0.61
N GLU A 29 0.38 -16.28 1.19
CA GLU A 29 -0.74 -17.11 1.63
C GLU A 29 -1.56 -16.46 2.75
N ILE A 30 -0.88 -15.86 3.74
CA ILE A 30 -1.55 -15.13 4.82
C ILE A 30 -2.23 -13.87 4.31
N LEU A 31 -1.60 -13.15 3.38
CA LEU A 31 -2.21 -11.98 2.75
C LEU A 31 -3.47 -12.36 1.98
N ALA A 32 -3.43 -13.46 1.20
CA ALA A 32 -4.60 -13.94 0.47
C ALA A 32 -5.73 -14.38 1.41
N ALA A 33 -5.42 -15.09 2.50
CA ALA A 33 -6.40 -15.49 3.50
C ALA A 33 -7.05 -14.28 4.20
N TRP A 34 -6.24 -13.26 4.51
CA TRP A 34 -6.72 -11.99 5.05
C TRP A 34 -7.59 -11.23 4.04
N GLN A 35 -7.19 -11.15 2.77
CA GLN A 35 -7.95 -10.52 1.69
C GLN A 35 -9.33 -11.17 1.57
N ALA A 36 -9.39 -12.50 1.51
CA ALA A 36 -10.65 -13.25 1.41
C ALA A 36 -11.54 -13.11 2.66
N ALA A 37 -10.96 -12.95 3.86
CA ALA A 37 -11.73 -12.65 5.06
C ALA A 37 -12.27 -11.21 5.05
N ASN A 38 -11.46 -10.27 4.57
CA ASN A 38 -11.83 -8.86 4.45
C ASN A 38 -12.93 -8.65 3.40
N ASP A 39 -12.81 -9.29 2.23
CA ASP A 39 -13.81 -9.23 1.16
C ASP A 39 -15.16 -9.77 1.62
N ARG A 40 -15.16 -10.91 2.33
CA ARG A 40 -16.39 -11.47 2.92
C ARG A 40 -17.02 -10.52 3.94
N ARG A 41 -16.20 -9.98 4.85
CA ARG A 41 -16.68 -9.04 5.89
C ARG A 41 -17.23 -7.75 5.27
N LEU A 42 -16.53 -7.20 4.30
CA LEU A 42 -16.90 -5.95 3.63
C LEU A 42 -18.14 -6.15 2.75
N GLY A 43 -18.20 -7.24 1.98
CA GLY A 43 -19.37 -7.59 1.17
C GLY A 43 -20.64 -7.73 2.02
N GLN A 44 -20.58 -8.45 3.15
CA GLN A 44 -21.71 -8.58 4.07
C GLN A 44 -22.15 -7.23 4.67
N ALA A 45 -21.20 -6.31 4.92
CA ALA A 45 -21.53 -4.98 5.43
C ALA A 45 -22.18 -4.11 4.35
N LEU A 46 -21.66 -4.15 3.12
CA LEU A 46 -22.21 -3.44 1.96
C LEU A 46 -23.61 -3.92 1.60
N GLU A 47 -23.87 -5.23 1.68
CA GLU A 47 -25.19 -5.82 1.42
C GLU A 47 -26.29 -5.28 2.34
N ARG A 48 -25.91 -4.93 3.57
CA ARG A 48 -26.81 -4.39 4.60
C ARG A 48 -27.09 -2.90 4.44
N LEU A 49 -26.36 -2.20 3.58
CA LEU A 49 -26.59 -0.78 3.32
C LEU A 49 -27.72 -0.59 2.29
N PRO A 50 -28.51 0.50 2.39
CA PRO A 50 -29.43 0.86 1.33
C PRO A 50 -28.67 1.09 0.01
N GLU A 51 -29.33 0.82 -1.11
CA GLU A 51 -28.75 0.89 -2.45
C GLU A 51 -28.11 2.26 -2.75
N SER A 52 -28.75 3.35 -2.32
CA SER A 52 -28.21 4.71 -2.48
C SER A 52 -26.85 4.92 -1.81
N TYR A 53 -26.63 4.31 -0.64
CA TYR A 53 -25.34 4.38 0.06
C TYR A 53 -24.29 3.49 -0.59
N ARG A 54 -24.67 2.30 -1.07
CA ARG A 54 -23.78 1.44 -1.85
C ARG A 54 -23.29 2.16 -3.10
N ASN A 55 -24.20 2.76 -3.86
CA ASN A 55 -23.87 3.53 -5.06
C ASN A 55 -22.97 4.73 -4.73
N ALA A 56 -23.21 5.44 -3.63
CA ALA A 56 -22.36 6.55 -3.21
C ALA A 56 -20.92 6.09 -2.88
N ILE A 57 -20.78 4.95 -2.21
CA ILE A 57 -19.48 4.36 -1.88
C ILE A 57 -18.77 3.91 -3.16
N GLU A 58 -19.44 3.15 -4.04
CA GLU A 58 -18.87 2.66 -5.30
C GLU A 58 -18.39 3.81 -6.20
N ASN A 59 -19.18 4.89 -6.29
CA ASN A 59 -18.80 6.07 -7.08
C ASN A 59 -17.62 6.86 -6.46
N ALA A 60 -17.41 6.78 -5.15
CA ALA A 60 -16.30 7.47 -4.48
C ALA A 60 -14.97 6.73 -4.62
N VAL A 61 -14.97 5.39 -4.76
CA VAL A 61 -13.75 4.57 -4.80
C VAL A 61 -12.76 5.01 -5.89
N PRO A 62 -13.15 5.25 -7.16
CA PRO A 62 -12.21 5.71 -8.18
C PRO A 62 -11.56 7.06 -7.86
N ALA A 63 -12.31 7.99 -7.26
CA ALA A 63 -11.79 9.30 -6.88
C ALA A 63 -10.78 9.18 -5.73
N LEU A 64 -11.05 8.32 -4.74
CA LEU A 64 -10.11 8.04 -3.65
C LEU A 64 -8.84 7.34 -4.16
N ALA A 65 -8.96 6.44 -5.14
CA ALA A 65 -7.81 5.81 -5.78
C ALA A 65 -6.95 6.83 -6.54
N ALA A 66 -7.58 7.76 -7.26
CA ALA A 66 -6.86 8.85 -7.93
C ALA A 66 -6.13 9.77 -6.93
N LEU A 67 -6.76 10.09 -5.80
CA LEU A 67 -6.13 10.85 -4.73
C LEU A 67 -4.91 10.12 -4.14
N ALA A 68 -5.05 8.82 -3.85
CA ALA A 68 -3.94 8.01 -3.34
C ALA A 68 -2.75 8.00 -4.31
N ALA A 69 -3.01 7.83 -5.61
CA ALA A 69 -1.97 7.85 -6.63
C ALA A 69 -1.24 9.20 -6.71
N LEU A 70 -1.94 10.32 -6.52
CA LEU A 70 -1.32 11.64 -6.46
C LEU A 70 -0.41 11.79 -5.25
N LEU A 71 -0.86 11.34 -4.08
CA LEU A 71 -0.06 11.39 -2.84
C LEU A 71 1.20 10.52 -2.96
N GLU A 72 1.11 9.32 -3.54
CA GLU A 72 2.27 8.46 -3.79
C GLU A 72 3.27 9.11 -4.75
N ALA A 73 2.80 9.74 -5.83
CA ALA A 73 3.64 10.45 -6.78
C ALA A 73 4.37 11.66 -6.15
N ASP A 74 3.70 12.38 -5.25
CA ASP A 74 4.28 13.49 -4.49
C ASP A 74 5.37 12.99 -3.53
N ASP A 75 5.11 11.90 -2.80
CA ASP A 75 6.10 11.27 -1.90
C ASP A 75 7.35 10.81 -2.67
N GLU A 76 7.18 10.22 -3.85
CA GLU A 76 8.27 9.82 -4.73
C GLU A 76 9.08 11.01 -5.28
N ALA A 77 8.41 12.11 -5.63
CA ALA A 77 9.07 13.33 -6.07
C ALA A 77 9.92 13.95 -4.94
N GLN A 78 9.36 14.06 -3.73
CA GLN A 78 10.08 14.57 -2.56
C GLN A 78 11.31 13.73 -2.21
N ASN A 79 11.20 12.41 -2.33
CA ASN A 79 12.31 11.50 -2.07
C ASN A 79 13.45 11.66 -3.10
N ARG A 80 13.11 11.84 -4.38
CA ARG A 80 14.10 12.14 -5.44
C ARG A 80 14.83 13.46 -5.18
N ASP A 81 14.11 14.49 -4.78
CA ASP A 81 14.69 15.81 -4.49
C ASP A 81 15.65 15.77 -3.29
N GLN A 82 15.33 15.00 -2.24
CA GLN A 82 16.23 14.79 -1.09
C GLN A 82 17.49 14.00 -1.45
N ALA A 83 17.40 13.00 -2.35
CA ALA A 83 18.55 12.24 -2.81
C ALA A 83 19.53 13.12 -3.62
N GLY A 84 19.01 14.03 -4.45
CA GLY A 84 19.83 14.99 -5.20
C GLY A 84 20.55 16.01 -4.31
N GLN A 85 19.89 16.50 -3.27
CA GLN A 85 20.46 17.48 -2.32
C GLN A 85 21.54 16.87 -1.42
N ASN A 86 21.40 15.61 -1.01
CA ASN A 86 22.39 14.92 -0.15
C ASN A 86 23.67 14.51 -0.89
N GLY A 87 23.66 14.48 -2.24
CA GLY A 87 24.84 14.17 -3.07
C GLY A 87 25.80 15.34 -3.31
N THR A 88 25.46 16.55 -2.86
CA THR A 88 26.28 17.76 -3.08
C THR A 88 26.70 18.37 -1.74
N ARG A 89 27.64 17.73 -1.05
CA ARG A 89 28.46 18.41 -0.03
C ARG A 89 29.94 18.10 -0.31
N PRO A 90 30.80 19.12 -0.48
CA PRO A 90 32.23 18.97 -0.74
C PRO A 90 32.99 18.41 0.47
#